data_AF-A0AAW7YH11-F1
#
_entry.id   AF-A0AAW7YH11-F1
#
_cell.length_a   1.000
_cell.length_b   1.000
_cell.length_c   1.000
_cell.angle_alpha   90.00
_cell.angle_beta   90.00
_cell.angle_gamma   90.00
#
_symmetry.space_group_name_H-M   'P 1'
#
loop_
_entity.id
_entity.type
_entity.pdbx_description
1 polymer ?
#
loop_
_entity_poly.entity_id
_entity_poly.type
_entity_poly.pdbx_seq_one_letter_code
_entity_poly.pdbx_strand_id
1 'polypeptide(L)' 'MSALISIENVGENDSWEGKKGLVHQVVMDDIINLESYDIYLAGRFEMVGVIRDDFVKRGALLAHMHADAFAFI' A
#
# COMPACT_ATOMS: atom_id res chain seq x y z
N MET A 1 3.67 -14.53 1.94
CA MET A 1 3.71 -14.31 0.47
C MET A 1 4.04 -12.84 0.28
N SER A 2 5.06 -12.48 -0.50
CA SER A 2 5.45 -11.08 -0.71
C SER A 2 4.84 -10.56 -2.02
N ALA A 3 4.10 -9.45 -1.97
CA ALA A 3 3.63 -8.74 -3.15
C ALA A 3 4.38 -7.40 -3.27
N LEU A 4 5.03 -7.17 -4.41
CA LEU A 4 5.68 -5.89 -4.71
C LEU A 4 4.70 -5.01 -5.49
N ILE A 5 4.33 -3.87 -4.91
CA ILE A 5 3.46 -2.88 -5.56
C ILE A 5 4.32 -1.68 -5.92
N SER A 6 4.47 -1.43 -7.23
CA SER A 6 5.17 -0.25 -7.76
C SER A 6 4.16 0.85 -8.07
N ILE A 7 4.52 2.10 -7.76
CA ILE A 7 3.68 3.29 -7.98
C ILE A 7 4.42 4.21 -8.94
N GLU A 8 3.78 4.55 -10.05
CA GLU A 8 4.32 5.51 -11.03
C GLU A 8 3.31 6.60 -11.38
N ASN A 9 3.83 7.80 -11.68
CA ASN A 9 3.03 8.89 -12.20
C ASN A 9 2.95 8.74 -13.72
N VAL A 10 1.74 8.58 -14.23
CA VAL A 10 1.44 8.38 -15.65
C VAL A 10 0.93 9.69 -16.25
N GLY A 11 1.51 10.13 -17.38
CA GLY A 11 1.05 11.29 -18.13
C GLY A 11 -0.21 11.02 -18.96
N GLU A 12 -0.93 12.07 -19.39
CA GLU A 12 -2.19 11.92 -20.14
C GLU A 12 -2.05 11.14 -21.47
N ASN A 13 -0.86 11.11 -22.06
CA ASN A 13 -0.55 10.39 -23.31
C ASN A 13 0.20 9.08 -23.11
N ASP A 14 0.43 8.65 -21.87
CA ASP A 14 1.08 7.38 -21.60
C ASP A 14 0.06 6.23 -21.72
N SER A 15 0.40 5.23 -22.51
CA SER A 15 -0.38 3.99 -22.65
C SER A 15 -0.23 3.11 -21.40
N TRP A 16 -0.76 3.56 -20.27
CA TRP A 16 -0.75 2.80 -19.02
C TRP A 16 -1.84 1.73 -19.02
N GLU A 17 -1.40 0.47 -18.96
CA GLU A 17 -2.27 -0.71 -18.92
C GLU A 17 -2.54 -1.20 -17.49
N GLY A 18 -1.86 -0.64 -16.49
CA GLY A 18 -2.06 -0.98 -15.09
C GLY A 18 -3.31 -0.34 -14.46
N LYS A 19 -3.57 -0.68 -13.20
CA LYS A 19 -4.65 -0.05 -12.43
C LYS A 19 -4.33 1.42 -12.13
N LYS A 20 -5.36 2.25 -12.02
CA LYS A 20 -5.27 3.68 -11.69
C LYS A 20 -6.02 3.97 -10.40
N GLY A 21 -5.53 4.90 -9.60
CA GLY A 21 -6.17 5.32 -8.35
C GLY A 21 -5.20 5.40 -7.18
N LEU A 22 -5.75 5.49 -5.96
CA LEU A 22 -4.95 5.43 -4.74
C LEU A 22 -4.52 3.98 -4.48
N VAL A 23 -3.25 3.82 -4.13
CA VAL A 23 -2.61 2.50 -4.10
C VAL A 23 -3.25 1.56 -3.08
N HIS A 24 -3.55 2.06 -1.88
CA HIS A 24 -4.21 1.24 -0.86
C HIS A 24 -5.61 0.78 -1.29
N GLN A 25 -6.36 1.61 -2.04
CA GLN A 25 -7.68 1.23 -2.55
C GLN A 25 -7.57 0.11 -3.59
N VAL A 26 -6.66 0.28 -4.55
CA VAL A 26 -6.39 -0.72 -5.58
C VAL A 26 -6.01 -2.08 -4.98
N VAL A 27 -5.20 -2.07 -3.91
CA VAL A 27 -4.80 -3.29 -3.20
C VAL A 27 -5.97 -3.94 -2.47
N MET A 28 -6.80 -3.15 -1.78
CA MET A 28 -7.95 -3.66 -1.04
C MET A 28 -9.05 -4.23 -1.93
N ASP A 29 -9.13 -3.77 -3.19
CA ASP A 29 -10.03 -4.31 -4.21
C ASP A 29 -9.58 -5.72 -4.67
N ASP A 30 -8.27 -5.97 -4.73
CA ASP A 30 -7.71 -7.26 -5.16
C ASP A 30 -7.50 -8.26 -4.02
N ILE A 31 -7.20 -7.77 -2.82
CA ILE A 31 -6.82 -8.60 -1.68
C ILE A 31 -7.83 -8.44 -0.55
N ILE A 32 -8.52 -9.54 -0.26
CA ILE A 32 -9.62 -9.56 0.71
C ILE A 32 -9.11 -9.60 2.16
N ASN A 33 -7.99 -10.26 2.42
CA ASN A 33 -7.37 -10.33 3.74
C ASN A 33 -5.85 -10.18 3.63
N LEU A 34 -5.29 -9.28 4.43
CA LEU A 34 -3.87 -8.97 4.47
C LEU A 34 -3.09 -9.67 5.61
N GLU A 35 -3.74 -10.50 6.42
CA GLU A 35 -3.13 -11.16 7.59
C GLU A 35 -1.87 -11.97 7.28
N SER A 36 -1.80 -12.58 6.09
CA SER A 36 -0.68 -13.44 5.68
C SER A 36 0.45 -12.72 4.91
N TYR A 37 0.43 -11.39 4.89
CA TYR A 37 1.35 -10.57 4.10
C TYR A 37 2.32 -9.81 5.01
N ASP A 38 3.58 -9.80 4.58
CA ASP A 38 4.56 -8.82 5.06
C ASP A 38 4.51 -7.62 4.13
N ILE A 39 4.29 -6.43 4.70
CA ILE A 39 3.98 -5.21 3.96
C ILE A 39 5.08 -4.19 4.18
N TYR A 40 5.68 -3.73 3.09
CA TYR A 40 6.76 -2.76 3.11
C TYR A 40 6.26 -1.45 2.48
N LEU A 41 6.28 -0.36 3.24
CA LEU A 41 5.77 0.94 2.82
C LEU A 41 6.91 1.96 2.78
N ALA A 42 7.01 2.70 1.68
CA ALA A 42 7.94 3.81 1.52
C ALA A 42 7.24 4.98 0.82
N GLY A 43 7.45 6.19 1.34
CA GLY A 43 6.86 7.41 0.78
C GLY A 43 6.62 8.49 1.83
N ARG A 44 5.75 9.46 1.50
CA ARG A 44 5.41 10.54 2.44
C ARG A 44 4.73 9.99 3.68
N PHE A 45 5.11 10.49 4.86
CA PHE A 45 4.69 9.89 6.13
C PHE A 45 3.17 9.97 6.35
N GLU A 46 2.56 11.09 5.97
CA GLU A 46 1.10 11.28 5.94
C GLU A 46 0.38 10.17 5.14
N MET A 47 0.95 9.76 4.00
CA MET A 47 0.40 8.71 3.16
C MET A 47 0.58 7.34 3.82
N VAL A 48 1.76 7.07 4.36
CA VAL A 48 2.03 5.80 5.06
C VAL A 48 1.08 5.60 6.25
N GLY A 49 0.78 6.66 7.01
CA GLY A 49 -0.20 6.61 8.10
C GLY A 49 -1.60 6.21 7.62
N VAL A 50 -2.09 6.82 6.54
CA VAL A 50 -3.38 6.47 5.94
C VAL A 50 -3.41 5.01 5.48
N ILE A 51 -2.35 4.56 4.77
CA ILE A 51 -2.27 3.18 4.27
C ILE A 51 -2.25 2.18 5.43
N ARG A 52 -1.48 2.46 6.49
CA ARG A 52 -1.43 1.61 7.70
C ARG A 52 -2.83 1.39 8.24
N ASP A 53 -3.57 2.47 8.47
CA ASP A 53 -4.88 2.41 9.11
C ASP A 53 -5.89 1.65 8.24
N ASP A 54 -5.84 1.81 6.92
CA ASP A 54 -6.73 1.08 6.00
C ASP A 54 -6.37 -0.40 5.86
N PHE A 55 -5.08 -0.73 5.81
CA PHE A 55 -4.63 -2.12 5.71
C PHE A 55 -4.91 -2.91 6.99
N VAL A 56 -4.77 -2.30 8.16
CA VAL A 56 -5.15 -2.92 9.44
C VAL A 56 -6.64 -3.27 9.48
N LYS A 57 -7.52 -2.40 8.94
CA LYS A 57 -8.95 -2.72 8.79
C LYS A 57 -9.20 -3.92 7.86
N ARG A 58 -8.25 -4.24 6.97
CA ARG A 58 -8.28 -5.40 6.06
C ARG A 58 -7.51 -6.61 6.57
N GLY A 59 -7.18 -6.65 7.87
CA GLY A 59 -6.55 -7.78 8.53
C GLY A 59 -5.03 -7.76 8.52
N ALA A 60 -4.39 -6.70 8.02
CA ALA A 60 -2.93 -6.59 8.11
C ALA A 60 -2.48 -6.53 9.57
N LEU A 61 -1.42 -7.28 9.88
CA LEU A 61 -0.84 -7.32 11.22
C LEU A 61 0.27 -6.27 11.31
N LEU A 62 0.18 -5.36 12.28
CA LEU A 62 1.18 -4.28 12.43
C LEU A 62 2.60 -4.82 12.61
N ALA A 63 2.76 -5.98 13.27
CA ALA A 63 4.04 -6.66 13.44
C ALA A 63 4.68 -7.13 12.11
N HIS A 64 3.90 -7.21 11.05
CA HIS A 64 4.31 -7.60 9.69
C HIS A 64 4.34 -6.38 8.74
N MET A 65 4.22 -5.16 9.27
CA MET A 65 4.31 -3.93 8.49
C MET A 65 5.64 -3.23 8.79
N HIS A 66 6.31 -2.77 7.75
CA HIS A 66 7.64 -2.15 7.83
C HIS A 66 7.66 -0.84 7.04
N ALA A 67 8.00 0.26 7.70
CA ALA A 67 8.13 1.56 7.07
C ALA A 67 9.03 2.48 7.92
N ASP A 68 9.93 3.22 7.28
CA ASP A 68 10.73 4.24 7.98
C ASP A 68 9.84 5.28 8.67
N ALA A 69 8.69 5.58 8.06
CA ALA A 69 7.71 6.52 8.60
C ALA A 69 7.20 6.12 10.00
N PHE A 70 7.09 4.81 10.31
CA PHE A 70 6.57 4.35 11.60
C PHE A 70 7.43 4.76 12.80
N ALA A 71 8.69 5.14 12.58
CA ALA A 71 9.50 5.71 13.64
C ALA A 71 9.06 7.14 14.04
N PHE A 72 8.16 7.76 13.29
CA PHE A 72 7.78 9.16 13.41
C PHE A 72 6.26 9.43 13.48
N ILE A 73 5.41 8.40 13.33
CA ILE A 73 3.92 8.48 13.31
C ILE A 73 3.23 7.36 14.10
#